data_AF-A0A316LUN7-F1
#
_entry.id   AF-A0A316LUN7-F1
#
_cell.length_a   1.000
_cell.length_b   1.000
_cell.length_c   1.000
_cell.angle_alpha   90.00
_cell.angle_beta   90.00
_cell.angle_gamma   90.00
#
_symmetry.space_group_name_H-M   'P 1'
#
loop_
_entity.id
_entity.type
_entity.pdbx_description
1 polymer ?
#
loop_
_entity_poly.entity_id
_entity_poly.type
_entity_poly.pdbx_seq_one_letter_code
_entity_poly.pdbx_strand_id
1 'polypeptide(L)'
;MENRPSYYENLEFLRDIREQFPDASIDKHPYSSYENSKRDTLSVMLVLSVVFAAAIAAFMFLLKYLSDSTDYIGAIQSICGAPKDTVVFIKLASVFLMTFSVSAVGVALHALLYGPVFSKLNTIQGLIYQPRDYLLILCMCCIAAVLVSVPFVVSFSRDSAAAFKRRLE
;
A
#
# COMPACT_ATOMS: atom_id res chain seq x y z
N MET A 1 -11.34 26.76 5.82
CA MET A 1 -10.68 26.41 7.09
C MET A 1 -11.80 26.11 8.08
N GLU A 2 -12.02 24.83 8.35
CA GLU A 2 -13.08 24.34 9.23
C GLU A 2 -12.63 24.60 10.67
N ASN A 3 -13.29 25.56 11.34
CA ASN A 3 -12.90 26.05 12.66
C ASN A 3 -13.22 24.97 13.69
N ARG A 4 -12.20 24.24 14.16
CA ARG A 4 -12.36 23.18 15.16
C ARG A 4 -12.59 23.83 16.52
N PRO A 5 -13.74 23.63 17.17
CA PRO A 5 -13.97 24.19 18.50
C PRO A 5 -13.02 23.54 19.49
N SER A 6 -12.35 24.37 20.29
CA SER A 6 -11.49 23.94 21.40
C SER A 6 -12.30 23.12 22.42
N TYR A 7 -11.63 22.25 23.18
CA TYR A 7 -12.27 21.50 24.27
C TYR A 7 -13.00 22.43 25.24
N TYR A 8 -12.39 23.57 25.57
CA TYR A 8 -12.95 24.56 26.48
C TYR A 8 -14.10 25.36 25.86
N GLU A 9 -14.02 25.70 24.57
CA GLU A 9 -15.12 26.34 23.84
C GLU A 9 -16.36 25.44 23.77
N ASN A 10 -16.18 24.12 23.65
CA ASN A 10 -17.28 23.17 23.74
C ASN A 10 -17.91 23.12 25.15
N LEU A 11 -17.11 23.25 26.21
CA LEU A 11 -17.64 23.25 27.58
C LEU A 11 -18.48 24.50 27.85
N GLU A 12 -18.04 25.67 27.37
CA GLU A 12 -18.83 26.92 27.44
C GLU A 12 -20.12 26.78 26.65
N PHE A 13 -20.06 26.26 25.43
CA PHE A 13 -21.25 26.03 24.60
C PHE A 13 -22.25 25.05 25.24
N LEU A 14 -21.77 23.96 25.84
CA LEU A 14 -22.63 23.01 26.56
C LEU A 14 -23.25 23.60 27.82
N ARG A 15 -22.52 24.51 28.49
CA ARG A 15 -23.05 25.26 29.64
C ARG A 15 -24.19 26.18 29.20
N ASP A 16 -23.99 26.93 28.13
CA ASP A 16 -24.99 27.87 27.60
C ASP A 16 -26.27 27.15 27.13
N ILE A 17 -26.15 25.96 26.52
CA ILE A 17 -27.30 25.13 26.15
C ILE A 17 -28.04 24.62 27.39
N ARG A 18 -27.32 24.19 28.42
CA ARG A 18 -27.92 23.72 29.68
C ARG A 18 -28.65 24.84 30.42
N GLU A 19 -28.14 26.07 30.33
CA GLU A 19 -28.80 27.25 30.91
C GLU A 19 -30.06 27.64 30.14
N GLN A 20 -30.07 27.55 28.80
CA GLN A 20 -31.25 27.87 27.98
C GLN A 20 -32.31 26.76 27.97
N PHE A 21 -31.91 25.51 28.13
CA PHE A 21 -32.80 24.34 28.07
C PHE A 21 -32.54 23.40 29.26
N PRO A 22 -33.03 23.73 30.46
CA PRO A 22 -32.74 22.98 31.69
C PRO A 22 -33.29 21.53 31.69
N ASP A 23 -34.33 21.25 30.89
CA ASP A 23 -34.92 19.92 30.75
C ASP A 23 -34.24 19.03 29.68
N ALA A 24 -33.26 19.57 28.94
CA ALA A 24 -32.56 18.82 27.90
C ALA A 24 -31.39 18.01 28.49
N SER A 25 -31.50 16.68 28.47
CA SER A 25 -30.39 15.79 28.82
C SER A 25 -29.46 15.58 27.62
N ILE A 26 -28.27 16.18 27.69
CA ILE A 26 -27.20 15.93 26.70
C ILE A 26 -26.45 14.67 27.13
N ASP A 27 -26.75 13.56 26.47
CA ASP A 27 -26.25 12.22 26.83
C ASP A 27 -24.75 12.04 26.53
N LYS A 28 -24.16 12.82 25.60
CA LYS A 28 -22.74 12.74 25.24
C LYS A 28 -22.13 14.10 24.89
N HIS A 29 -20.90 14.31 25.36
CA HIS A 29 -20.09 15.48 25.02
C HIS A 29 -19.67 15.44 23.53
N PRO A 30 -19.90 16.48 22.71
CA PRO A 30 -19.57 16.46 21.28
C PRO A 30 -18.08 16.18 21.01
N TYR A 31 -17.20 16.70 21.88
CA TYR A 31 -15.76 16.46 21.81
C TYR A 31 -15.36 14.98 22.01
N SER A 32 -16.11 14.19 22.80
CA SER A 32 -15.75 12.79 23.04
C SER A 32 -15.99 11.92 21.79
N SER A 33 -16.91 12.31 20.91
CA SER A 33 -17.08 11.65 19.60
C SER A 33 -15.89 11.91 18.68
N TYR A 34 -15.31 13.12 18.73
CA TYR A 34 -14.12 13.46 17.94
C TYR A 34 -12.87 12.73 18.45
N GLU A 35 -12.68 12.67 19.77
CA GLU A 35 -11.54 11.98 20.37
C GLU A 35 -11.60 10.46 20.14
N ASN A 36 -12.77 9.84 20.31
CA ASN A 36 -12.97 8.42 20.01
C ASN A 36 -12.79 8.13 18.51
N SER A 37 -13.35 8.95 17.62
CA SER A 37 -13.17 8.80 16.16
C SER A 37 -11.70 8.90 15.74
N LYS A 38 -10.93 9.82 16.34
CA LYS A 38 -9.49 9.95 16.08
C LYS A 38 -8.70 8.73 16.57
N ARG A 39 -9.04 8.22 17.75
CA ARG A 39 -8.35 7.06 18.36
C ARG A 39 -8.62 5.77 17.57
N ASP A 40 -9.85 5.56 17.14
CA ASP A 40 -10.25 4.40 16.33
C ASP A 40 -9.64 4.47 14.91
N THR A 41 -9.59 5.66 14.32
CA THR A 41 -8.94 5.88 13.00
C THR A 41 -7.46 5.51 13.02
N LEU A 42 -6.73 5.85 14.09
CA LEU A 42 -5.30 5.52 14.22
C LEU A 42 -5.07 4.01 14.33
N SER A 43 -5.89 3.31 15.12
CA SER A 43 -5.81 1.85 15.26
C SER A 43 -6.07 1.15 13.93
N VAL A 44 -7.12 1.57 13.21
CA VAL A 44 -7.47 1.02 11.90
C VAL A 44 -6.37 1.28 10.87
N MET A 45 -5.80 2.49 10.82
CA MET A 45 -4.68 2.80 9.92
C MET A 45 -3.43 1.96 10.23
N LEU A 46 -3.13 1.71 11.50
CA LEU A 46 -2.01 0.87 11.92
C LEU A 46 -2.21 -0.57 11.44
N VAL A 47 -3.40 -1.14 11.65
CA VAL A 47 -3.73 -2.50 11.17
C VAL A 47 -3.61 -2.59 9.64
N LEU A 48 -4.17 -1.62 8.90
CA LEU A 48 -4.05 -1.55 7.44
C LEU A 48 -2.59 -1.49 6.98
N SER A 49 -1.76 -0.71 7.66
CA SER A 49 -0.32 -0.61 7.37
C SER A 49 0.40 -1.93 7.60
N VAL A 50 0.14 -2.63 8.70
CA VAL A 50 0.74 -3.94 9.00
C VAL A 50 0.31 -4.99 7.98
N VAL A 51 -0.97 -5.03 7.63
CA VAL A 51 -1.49 -5.95 6.60
C VAL A 51 -0.85 -5.66 5.24
N PHE A 52 -0.72 -4.38 4.88
CA PHE A 52 -0.06 -3.97 3.65
C PHE A 52 1.43 -4.35 3.62
N ALA A 53 2.14 -4.16 4.73
CA ALA A 53 3.53 -4.58 4.87
C ALA A 53 3.68 -6.10 4.74
N ALA A 54 2.80 -6.87 5.37
CA ALA A 54 2.78 -8.33 5.25
C ALA A 54 2.49 -8.78 3.81
N ALA A 55 1.57 -8.11 3.10
CA ALA A 55 1.27 -8.39 1.70
C ALA A 55 2.47 -8.10 0.79
N ILE A 56 3.17 -6.98 0.99
CA ILE A 56 4.40 -6.67 0.25
C ILE A 56 5.50 -7.71 0.55
N ALA A 57 5.65 -8.13 1.80
CA ALA A 57 6.63 -9.15 2.17
C ALA A 57 6.32 -10.52 1.52
N ALA A 58 5.04 -10.91 1.49
CA ALA A 58 4.60 -12.11 0.78
C ALA A 58 4.85 -12.00 -0.74
N PHE A 59 4.58 -10.84 -1.33
CA PHE A 59 4.87 -10.57 -2.73
C PHE A 59 6.38 -10.63 -3.01
N MET A 60 7.22 -10.12 -2.10
CA MET A 60 8.68 -10.28 -2.15
C MET A 60 9.12 -11.74 -2.25
N PHE A 61 8.54 -12.62 -1.41
CA PHE A 61 8.83 -14.05 -1.46
C PHE A 61 8.39 -14.68 -2.77
N LEU A 62 7.23 -14.30 -3.29
CA LEU A 62 6.74 -14.78 -4.58
C LEU A 62 7.66 -14.35 -5.72
N LEU A 63 8.09 -13.09 -5.73
CA LEU A 63 9.04 -12.58 -6.71
C LEU A 63 10.38 -13.29 -6.62
N LYS A 64 10.90 -13.52 -5.41
CA LYS A 64 12.12 -14.30 -5.21
C LYS A 64 11.96 -15.72 -5.75
N TYR A 65 10.85 -16.39 -5.44
CA TYR A 65 10.57 -17.74 -5.93
C TYR A 65 10.50 -17.78 -7.46
N LEU A 66 9.76 -16.86 -8.09
CA LEU A 66 9.67 -16.77 -9.55
C LEU A 66 11.05 -16.50 -10.16
N SER A 67 11.84 -15.62 -9.54
CA SER A 67 13.16 -15.29 -10.03
C SER A 67 14.13 -16.48 -9.93
N ASP A 68 14.17 -17.17 -8.79
CA ASP A 68 14.98 -18.38 -8.58
C ASP A 68 14.51 -19.50 -9.53
N SER A 69 13.20 -19.64 -9.77
CA SER A 69 12.64 -20.63 -10.71
C SER A 69 12.99 -20.36 -12.17
N THR A 70 13.28 -19.10 -12.52
CA THR A 70 13.63 -18.68 -13.89
C THR A 70 15.14 -18.42 -14.06
N ASP A 71 15.96 -18.79 -13.08
CA ASP A 71 17.42 -18.64 -13.17
C ASP A 71 18.03 -19.42 -14.36
N TYR A 72 17.43 -20.54 -14.74
CA TYR A 72 17.86 -21.29 -15.92
C TYR A 72 17.68 -20.50 -17.23
N ILE A 73 16.74 -19.56 -17.30
CA ILE A 73 16.56 -18.69 -18.48
C ILE A 73 17.73 -17.71 -18.56
N GLY A 74 18.17 -17.17 -17.43
CA GLY A 74 19.37 -16.34 -17.35
C GLY A 74 20.64 -17.11 -17.74
N ALA A 75 20.71 -18.40 -17.41
CA ALA A 75 21.75 -19.32 -17.84
C ALA A 75 21.85 -19.44 -19.35
N ILE A 76 20.71 -19.74 -19.99
CA ILE A 76 20.60 -19.93 -21.43
C ILE A 76 20.97 -18.62 -22.14
N GLN A 77 20.47 -17.49 -21.66
CA GLN A 77 20.79 -16.16 -22.19
C GLN A 77 22.30 -15.86 -22.09
N SER A 78 22.92 -16.19 -20.97
CA SER A 78 24.37 -16.04 -20.76
C SER A 78 25.18 -16.96 -21.69
N ILE A 79 24.74 -18.22 -21.88
CA ILE A 79 25.35 -19.18 -22.81
C ILE A 79 25.25 -18.69 -24.26
N CYS A 80 24.14 -18.05 -24.63
CA CYS A 80 23.95 -17.39 -25.92
C CYS A 80 24.71 -16.06 -26.06
N GLY A 81 25.50 -15.65 -25.07
CA GLY A 81 26.36 -14.47 -25.12
C GLY A 81 25.73 -13.16 -24.63
N ALA A 82 24.56 -13.21 -23.97
CA ALA A 82 23.94 -12.00 -23.43
C ALA A 82 24.77 -11.44 -22.25
N PRO A 83 25.03 -10.12 -22.20
CA PRO A 83 25.71 -9.51 -21.07
C PRO A 83 24.82 -9.56 -19.83
N LYS A 84 25.45 -9.67 -18.65
CA LYS A 84 24.76 -9.80 -17.35
C LYS A 84 23.76 -8.68 -17.10
N ASP A 85 24.08 -7.47 -17.55
CA ASP A 85 23.22 -6.29 -17.41
C ASP A 85 21.88 -6.45 -18.14
N THR A 86 21.89 -7.09 -19.31
CA THR A 86 20.66 -7.38 -20.08
C THR A 86 19.78 -8.40 -19.36
N VAL A 87 20.38 -9.45 -18.77
CA VAL A 87 19.63 -10.47 -18.02
C VAL A 87 18.98 -9.85 -16.78
N VAL A 88 19.72 -9.00 -16.05
CA VAL A 88 19.21 -8.25 -14.90
C VAL A 88 18.07 -7.31 -15.31
N PHE A 89 18.23 -6.58 -16.42
CA PHE A 89 17.20 -5.69 -16.94
C PHE A 89 15.91 -6.46 -17.30
N ILE A 90 16.02 -7.61 -17.97
CA ILE A 90 14.87 -8.45 -18.33
C ILE A 90 14.13 -8.92 -17.06
N LYS A 91 14.87 -9.36 -16.04
CA LYS A 91 14.27 -9.76 -14.76
C LYS A 91 13.55 -8.58 -14.08
N LEU A 92 14.17 -7.40 -14.04
CA LEU A 92 13.55 -6.23 -13.42
C LEU A 92 12.32 -5.74 -14.20
N ALA A 93 12.36 -5.79 -15.53
CA ALA A 93 11.24 -5.46 -16.39
C ALA A 93 10.07 -6.44 -16.22
N SER A 94 10.35 -7.75 -16.06
CA SER A 94 9.29 -8.74 -15.84
C SER A 94 8.57 -8.51 -14.50
N VAL A 95 9.32 -8.22 -13.43
CA VAL A 95 8.77 -7.89 -12.11
C VAL A 95 7.93 -6.62 -12.17
N PHE A 96 8.43 -5.59 -12.85
CA PHE A 96 7.70 -4.34 -13.05
C PHE A 96 6.38 -4.58 -13.80
N LEU A 97 6.42 -5.31 -14.92
CA LEU A 97 5.24 -5.61 -15.73
C LEU A 97 4.22 -6.46 -14.97
N MET A 98 4.66 -7.46 -14.21
CA MET A 98 3.77 -8.26 -13.36
C MET A 98 3.08 -7.39 -12.31
N THR A 99 3.87 -6.59 -11.58
CA THR A 99 3.34 -5.71 -10.53
C THR A 99 2.35 -4.72 -11.13
N PHE A 100 2.71 -4.06 -12.24
CA PHE A 100 1.85 -3.11 -12.93
C PHE A 100 0.52 -3.76 -13.33
N SER A 101 0.56 -4.97 -13.89
CA SER A 101 -0.63 -5.70 -14.32
C SER A 101 -1.54 -6.03 -13.14
N VAL A 102 -0.98 -6.55 -12.05
CA VAL A 102 -1.73 -6.90 -10.83
C VAL A 102 -2.31 -5.64 -10.18
N SER A 103 -1.53 -4.57 -10.06
CA SER A 103 -1.98 -3.29 -9.51
C SER A 103 -3.07 -2.66 -10.37
N ALA A 104 -2.98 -2.74 -11.70
CA ALA A 104 -4.00 -2.23 -12.61
C ALA A 104 -5.33 -2.98 -12.44
N VAL A 105 -5.29 -4.31 -12.32
CA VAL A 105 -6.47 -5.12 -12.02
C VAL A 105 -7.04 -4.78 -10.64
N GLY A 106 -6.19 -4.61 -9.63
CA GLY A 106 -6.61 -4.21 -8.29
C GLY A 106 -7.32 -2.85 -8.27
N VAL A 107 -6.77 -1.86 -8.98
CA VAL A 107 -7.37 -0.52 -9.13
C VAL A 107 -8.69 -0.60 -9.88
N ALA A 108 -8.77 -1.37 -10.96
CA ALA A 108 -10.02 -1.56 -11.70
C ALA A 108 -11.09 -2.22 -10.83
N LEU A 109 -10.71 -3.24 -10.05
CA LEU A 109 -11.60 -3.93 -9.12
C LEU A 109 -12.08 -2.99 -8.02
N HIS A 110 -11.19 -2.16 -7.46
CA HIS A 110 -11.56 -1.14 -6.48
C HIS A 110 -12.56 -0.14 -7.07
N ALA A 111 -12.31 0.37 -8.28
CA ALA A 111 -13.18 1.33 -8.94
C ALA A 111 -14.59 0.74 -9.22
N LEU A 112 -14.66 -0.51 -9.67
CA LEU A 112 -15.92 -1.21 -9.95
C LEU A 112 -16.73 -1.48 -8.68
N LEU A 113 -16.07 -1.90 -7.59
CA LEU A 113 -16.71 -2.19 -6.31
C LEU A 113 -16.78 -0.98 -5.38
N TYR A 114 -16.42 0.21 -5.86
CA TYR A 114 -16.34 1.40 -5.03
C TYR A 114 -17.70 1.75 -4.43
N GLY A 115 -18.74 1.85 -5.27
CA GLY A 115 -20.11 2.11 -4.81
C GLY A 115 -20.62 1.09 -3.78
N PRO A 116 -20.67 -0.21 -4.09
CA PRO A 116 -21.30 -1.21 -3.22
C PRO A 116 -20.50 -1.56 -1.96
N VAL A 117 -19.16 -1.53 -2.02
CA VAL A 117 -18.29 -2.07 -0.96
C VAL A 117 -17.41 -0.97 -0.37
N PHE A 118 -16.54 -0.36 -1.18
CA PHE A 118 -15.49 0.50 -0.63
C PHE A 118 -16.01 1.86 -0.11
N SER A 119 -17.14 2.35 -0.62
CA SER A 119 -17.79 3.57 -0.11
C SER A 119 -18.19 3.44 1.35
N LYS A 120 -18.52 2.22 1.81
CA LYS A 120 -18.92 1.91 3.19
C LYS A 120 -17.73 1.62 4.10
N LEU A 121 -16.59 1.24 3.51
CA LEU A 121 -15.35 0.93 4.24
C LEU A 121 -14.46 2.17 4.44
N ASN A 122 -14.75 3.27 3.75
CA ASN A 122 -13.99 4.50 3.88
C ASN A 122 -14.09 5.05 5.31
N THR A 123 -12.93 5.29 5.94
CA THR A 123 -12.83 5.90 7.27
C THR A 123 -13.35 7.33 7.29
N ILE A 124 -13.32 8.01 6.14
CA ILE A 124 -13.83 9.37 5.94
C ILE A 124 -15.11 9.29 5.11
N GLN A 125 -16.23 9.74 5.68
CA GLN A 125 -17.50 9.79 4.97
C GLN A 125 -17.42 10.78 3.79
N GLY A 126 -17.94 10.38 2.63
CA GLY A 126 -18.00 11.23 1.44
C GLY A 126 -16.71 11.38 0.64
N LEU A 127 -15.68 10.56 0.91
CA LEU A 127 -14.41 10.61 0.15
C LEU A 127 -14.58 10.08 -1.27
N ILE A 128 -14.75 10.97 -2.26
CA ILE A 128 -14.87 10.63 -3.68
C ILE A 128 -13.48 10.53 -4.30
N TYR A 129 -13.11 9.35 -4.80
CA TYR A 129 -11.84 9.14 -5.50
C TYR A 129 -11.88 9.70 -6.92
N GLN A 130 -10.89 10.51 -7.26
CA GLN A 130 -10.66 10.98 -8.62
C GLN A 130 -9.78 10.00 -9.41
N PRO A 131 -9.83 9.99 -10.76
CA PRO A 131 -8.92 9.19 -11.59
C PRO A 131 -7.43 9.43 -11.27
N ARG A 132 -7.10 10.65 -10.84
CA ARG A 132 -5.74 11.02 -10.41
C ARG A 132 -5.28 10.25 -9.18
N ASP A 133 -6.17 9.97 -8.23
CA ASP A 133 -5.83 9.25 -7.00
C ASP A 133 -5.47 7.80 -7.32
N TYR A 134 -6.18 7.19 -8.26
CA TYR A 134 -5.87 5.85 -8.76
C TYR A 134 -4.53 5.78 -9.47
N LEU A 135 -4.19 6.79 -10.28
CA LEU A 135 -2.87 6.89 -10.90
C LEU A 135 -1.74 7.02 -9.85
N LEU A 136 -1.97 7.81 -8.80
CA LEU A 136 -1.02 7.94 -7.70
C LEU A 136 -0.82 6.61 -6.97
N ILE A 137 -1.88 5.88 -6.66
CA ILE A 137 -1.81 4.56 -6.03
C ILE A 137 -1.00 3.59 -6.90
N LEU A 138 -1.31 3.55 -8.20
CA LEU A 138 -0.61 2.67 -9.14
C LEU A 138 0.89 3.00 -9.21
N CYS A 139 1.22 4.30 -9.28
CA CYS A 139 2.61 4.75 -9.31
C CYS A 139 3.36 4.37 -8.01
N MET A 140 2.71 4.54 -6.85
CA MET A 140 3.28 4.14 -5.56
C MET A 140 3.53 2.63 -5.47
N CYS A 141 2.60 1.80 -5.97
CA CYS A 141 2.81 0.35 -6.05
C CYS A 141 4.01 -0.02 -6.94
N CYS A 142 4.14 0.62 -8.10
CA CYS A 142 5.28 0.40 -8.99
C CYS A 142 6.62 0.81 -8.36
N ILE A 143 6.68 1.99 -7.70
CA ILE A 143 7.87 2.46 -6.99
C ILE A 143 8.24 1.47 -5.87
N ALA A 144 7.25 1.03 -5.08
CA ALA A 144 7.46 0.07 -4.01
C ALA A 144 8.04 -1.24 -4.56
N ALA A 145 7.51 -1.78 -5.67
CA ALA A 145 8.02 -2.99 -6.29
C ALA A 145 9.46 -2.83 -6.79
N VAL A 146 9.82 -1.70 -7.38
CA VAL A 146 11.21 -1.45 -7.82
C VAL A 146 12.15 -1.41 -6.60
N LEU A 147 11.80 -0.67 -5.55
CA LEU A 147 12.60 -0.59 -4.31
C LEU A 147 12.79 -1.96 -3.67
N VAL A 148 11.71 -2.75 -3.64
CA VAL A 148 11.68 -4.12 -3.16
C VAL A 148 12.59 -5.04 -3.99
N SER A 149 12.73 -4.77 -5.28
CA SER A 149 13.55 -5.57 -6.21
C SER A 149 15.06 -5.28 -6.08
N VAL A 150 15.46 -4.16 -5.48
CA VAL A 150 16.87 -3.75 -5.34
C VAL A 150 17.73 -4.82 -4.64
N PRO A 151 17.39 -5.37 -3.46
CA PRO A 151 18.20 -6.41 -2.83
C PRO A 151 18.35 -7.67 -3.70
N PHE A 152 17.35 -8.00 -4.51
CA PHE A 152 17.41 -9.12 -5.44
C PHE A 152 18.43 -8.86 -6.56
N VAL A 153 18.39 -7.67 -7.18
CA VAL A 153 19.37 -7.25 -8.19
C VAL A 153 20.79 -7.28 -7.63
N VAL A 154 20.99 -6.77 -6.41
CA VAL A 154 22.29 -6.74 -5.75
C VAL A 154 22.82 -8.15 -5.47
N SER A 155 21.96 -9.08 -5.05
CA SER A 155 22.34 -10.48 -4.85
C SER A 155 22.78 -11.13 -6.17
N PHE A 156 22.01 -10.93 -7.24
CA PHE A 156 22.29 -11.51 -8.55
C PHE A 156 23.57 -10.96 -9.17
N SER A 157 23.86 -9.67 -8.98
CA SER A 157 25.10 -9.05 -9.43
C SER A 157 26.34 -9.53 -8.65
N ARG A 158 26.18 -9.95 -7.39
CA ARG A 158 27.27 -10.50 -6.57
C ARG A 158 27.57 -11.97 -6.88
N ASP A 159 26.57 -12.74 -7.31
CA ASP A 159 26.78 -14.12 -7.73
C ASP A 159 27.51 -14.17 -9.09
N SER A 160 28.81 -14.48 -9.00
CA SER A 160 29.69 -14.61 -10.16
C SER A 160 29.30 -15.82 -11.03
N ALA A 161 29.62 -15.75 -12.32
CA ALA A 161 29.43 -16.85 -13.29
C ALA A 161 30.09 -18.17 -12.82
N ALA A 162 31.06 -18.09 -11.90
CA ALA A 162 31.70 -19.24 -11.25
C ALA A 162 30.76 -20.04 -10.31
N ALA A 163 29.80 -19.40 -9.65
CA ALA A 163 28.78 -20.10 -8.85
C ALA A 163 27.76 -20.82 -9.74
N PHE A 164 27.51 -20.24 -10.92
CA PHE A 164 26.60 -20.80 -11.91
C PHE A 164 27.15 -22.10 -12.54
N LYS A 165 28.46 -22.14 -12.83
CA LYS A 165 29.14 -23.34 -13.34
C LYS A 165 29.09 -24.53 -12.37
N ARG A 166 29.20 -24.28 -11.06
CA ARG A 166 29.13 -25.33 -10.01
C ARG A 166 27.75 -25.93 -9.78
N ARG A 167 26.66 -25.34 -10.31
CA ARG A 167 25.30 -25.90 -10.22
C ARG A 167 24.93 -26.79 -11.41
N LEU A 168 25.76 -26.79 -12.46
CA LEU A 168 25.58 -27.60 -13.67
C LEU A 168 26.50 -28.83 -13.72
N GLU A 169 27.47 -28.90 -12.81
CA GLU A 169 28.26 -30.11 -12.49
C GLU A 169 27.54 -30.93 -11.40
#